data_AF-A0A956L8X8-F1
#
_entry.id   AF-A0A956L8X8-F1
#
_cell.length_a   1.000
_cell.length_b   1.000
_cell.length_c   1.000
_cell.angle_alpha   90.00
_cell.angle_beta   90.00
_cell.angle_gamma   90.00
#
_symmetry.space_group_name_H-M   'P 1'
#
loop_
_entity.id
_entity.type
_entity.pdbx_description
1 polymer ?
#
loop_
_entity_poly.entity_id
_entity_poly.type
_entity_poly.pdbx_seq_one_letter_code
_entity_poly.pdbx_strand_id
1 'polypeptide(L)'
;LDRVLQKYRRDVHELGDPASDDAIAALESHLGRRLPAGLRTFLLRHNGAALFRGSLRLRNTSEIAPAGDQHGAVFLFADHHDDTSWAWGRNHDGSHAFGAWDGEQLEPLHATFFGWLDATLEVLDARVSRPEDRDAIRFEADANDPWQLLFTGMKALEQGRPEEATPLLERATRVDPSNVLAWQRLGDALAVTDRVASRRAWLRALHQLRLPLPWPGAPCLDPEVLGTLSRSFTDPEQWERELERFLEERVHEVRTDAEFDFLVAATTALADSLARRGRRSAARDVLAELVTRSTLFEVGRVPWTALRTLAELEVGLGHHDEAEKHIRRLRAEGPPRMQALALVQLARLVVMREEPWAEEILAEAATLSVDDDTRIEIALVTTERHVRHGRLDEARESLERAQQLV
;
A
#
# COMPACT_ATOMS: atom_id res chain seq x y z
N LEU A 1 -26.51 6.79 -22.74
CA LEU A 1 -27.51 5.72 -22.58
C LEU A 1 -28.24 5.38 -23.87
N ASP A 2 -29.10 6.24 -24.41
CA ASP A 2 -29.94 5.88 -25.58
C ASP A 2 -29.11 5.48 -26.81
N ARG A 3 -28.00 6.18 -27.05
CA ARG A 3 -27.02 5.83 -28.09
C ARG A 3 -26.39 4.44 -27.89
N VAL A 4 -26.10 4.07 -26.64
CA VAL A 4 -25.43 2.81 -26.27
C VAL A 4 -26.40 1.64 -26.43
N LEU A 5 -27.58 1.75 -25.83
CA LEU A 5 -28.64 0.74 -25.97
C LEU A 5 -29.12 0.60 -27.41
N GLN A 6 -29.11 1.69 -28.20
CA GLN A 6 -29.42 1.63 -29.62
C GLN A 6 -28.32 0.91 -30.43
N LYS A 7 -27.03 1.14 -30.11
CA LYS A 7 -25.91 0.46 -30.74
C LYS A 7 -26.00 -1.06 -30.56
N TYR A 8 -26.35 -1.52 -29.35
CA TYR A 8 -26.43 -2.94 -29.00
C TYR A 8 -27.87 -3.49 -28.96
N ARG A 9 -28.83 -2.86 -29.66
CA ARG A 9 -30.26 -3.22 -29.56
C ARG A 9 -30.56 -4.70 -29.83
N ARG A 10 -29.75 -5.38 -30.66
CA ARG A 10 -29.90 -6.81 -30.97
C ARG A 10 -29.45 -7.73 -29.82
N ASP A 11 -28.61 -7.21 -28.94
CA ASP A 11 -27.99 -7.93 -27.84
C ASP A 11 -28.53 -7.47 -26.47
N VAL A 12 -29.45 -6.50 -26.45
CA VAL A 12 -30.27 -6.15 -25.28
C VAL A 12 -31.47 -7.10 -25.24
N HIS A 13 -31.51 -7.97 -24.22
CA HIS A 13 -32.53 -9.03 -24.13
C HIS A 13 -33.66 -8.65 -23.18
N GLU A 14 -33.32 -8.02 -22.05
CA GLU A 14 -34.30 -7.60 -21.04
C GLU A 14 -33.88 -6.26 -20.43
N LEU A 15 -34.80 -5.31 -20.39
CA LEU A 15 -34.67 -4.06 -19.66
C LEU A 15 -35.82 -4.01 -18.65
N GLY A 16 -35.50 -3.85 -17.37
CA GLY A 16 -36.52 -3.69 -16.34
C GLY A 16 -37.30 -2.39 -16.51
N ASP A 17 -38.51 -2.36 -15.98
CA ASP A 17 -39.30 -1.12 -15.90
C ASP A 17 -38.56 -0.05 -15.09
N PRO A 18 -38.80 1.26 -15.34
CA PRO A 18 -38.22 2.34 -14.56
C PRO A 18 -38.41 2.18 -13.05
N ALA A 19 -37.36 2.39 -12.25
CA ALA A 19 -37.49 2.44 -10.80
C ALA A 19 -38.25 3.72 -10.38
N SER A 20 -39.09 3.64 -9.35
CA SER A 20 -39.68 4.82 -8.74
C SER A 20 -38.64 5.62 -7.95
N ASP A 21 -38.86 6.93 -7.80
CA ASP A 21 -38.01 7.77 -6.96
C ASP A 21 -37.97 7.27 -5.50
N ASP A 22 -39.09 6.72 -4.99
CA ASP A 22 -39.17 6.13 -3.65
C ASP A 22 -38.29 4.88 -3.52
N ALA A 23 -38.23 4.03 -4.57
CA ALA A 23 -37.38 2.84 -4.57
C ALA A 23 -35.89 3.22 -4.58
N ILE A 24 -35.52 4.26 -5.34
CA ILE A 24 -34.15 4.81 -5.34
C ILE A 24 -33.81 5.41 -3.97
N ALA A 25 -34.73 6.19 -3.39
CA ALA A 25 -34.53 6.78 -2.07
C ALA A 25 -34.39 5.72 -0.97
N ALA A 26 -35.19 4.65 -1.04
CA ALA A 26 -35.09 3.52 -0.13
C ALA A 26 -33.74 2.79 -0.27
N LEU A 27 -33.28 2.55 -1.50
CA LEU A 27 -31.95 1.97 -1.75
C LEU A 27 -30.84 2.87 -1.21
N GLU A 28 -30.83 4.17 -1.53
CA GLU A 28 -29.81 5.10 -1.03
C GLU A 28 -29.81 5.20 0.51
N SER A 29 -30.99 5.14 1.12
CA SER A 29 -31.13 5.06 2.58
C SER A 29 -30.56 3.75 3.13
N HIS A 30 -30.79 2.63 2.46
CA HIS A 30 -30.25 1.32 2.86
C HIS A 30 -28.72 1.28 2.74
N LEU A 31 -28.15 1.84 1.67
CA LEU A 31 -26.70 1.93 1.47
C LEU A 31 -26.02 3.00 2.35
N GLY A 32 -26.82 3.85 3.02
CA GLY A 32 -26.34 5.00 3.77
C GLY A 32 -25.65 6.07 2.91
N ARG A 33 -25.89 6.07 1.60
CA ARG A 33 -25.23 6.98 0.65
C ARG A 33 -26.01 7.10 -0.66
N ARG A 34 -25.73 8.19 -1.38
CA ARG A 34 -26.26 8.38 -2.74
C ARG A 34 -25.58 7.48 -3.75
N LEU A 35 -26.35 7.05 -4.74
CA LEU A 35 -25.82 6.30 -5.89
C LEU A 35 -24.98 7.21 -6.79
N PRO A 36 -23.98 6.65 -7.49
CA PRO A 36 -23.30 7.36 -8.56
C PRO A 36 -24.30 7.85 -9.60
N ALA A 37 -24.13 9.08 -10.10
CA ALA A 37 -25.11 9.74 -10.97
C ALA A 37 -25.48 8.93 -12.22
N GLY A 38 -24.50 8.26 -12.83
CA GLY A 38 -24.74 7.39 -14.00
C GLY A 38 -25.61 6.17 -13.68
N LEU A 39 -25.29 5.47 -12.59
CA LEU A 39 -26.05 4.30 -12.14
C LEU A 39 -27.48 4.71 -11.70
N ARG A 40 -27.62 5.82 -10.97
CA ARG A 40 -28.93 6.37 -10.61
C ARG A 40 -29.78 6.67 -11.84
N THR A 41 -29.19 7.35 -12.83
CA THR A 41 -29.87 7.70 -14.09
C THR A 41 -30.27 6.45 -14.87
N PHE A 42 -29.45 5.40 -14.83
CA PHE A 42 -29.76 4.11 -15.43
C PHE A 42 -30.99 3.49 -14.76
N LEU A 43 -30.99 3.34 -13.43
CA LEU A 43 -32.08 2.68 -12.70
C LEU A 43 -33.42 3.40 -12.81
N LEU A 44 -33.41 4.74 -12.84
CA LEU A 44 -34.60 5.57 -13.08
C LEU A 44 -35.21 5.38 -14.48
N ARG A 45 -34.47 4.79 -15.43
CA ARG A 45 -34.96 4.48 -16.78
C ARG A 45 -35.19 2.97 -16.95
N HIS A 46 -34.33 2.15 -16.37
CA HIS A 46 -34.31 0.70 -16.48
C HIS A 46 -33.87 0.09 -15.15
N ASN A 47 -34.81 -0.42 -14.34
CA ASN A 47 -34.51 -1.01 -13.04
C ASN A 47 -33.94 -2.42 -13.18
N GLY A 48 -32.65 -2.49 -13.50
CA GLY A 48 -31.96 -3.73 -13.85
C GLY A 48 -32.08 -4.06 -15.35
N ALA A 49 -31.19 -4.95 -15.81
CA ALA A 49 -31.16 -5.38 -17.21
C ALA A 49 -30.43 -6.71 -17.36
N ALA A 50 -30.79 -7.48 -18.39
CA ALA A 50 -30.02 -8.62 -18.88
C ALA A 50 -29.56 -8.33 -20.32
N LEU A 51 -28.24 -8.26 -20.49
CA LEU A 51 -27.56 -7.92 -21.74
C LEU A 51 -26.77 -9.13 -22.23
N PHE A 52 -26.55 -9.22 -23.55
CA PHE A 52 -25.78 -10.29 -24.20
C PHE A 52 -26.19 -11.71 -23.76
N ARG A 53 -27.49 -12.06 -23.89
CA ARG A 53 -28.06 -13.37 -23.48
C ARG A 53 -27.84 -13.69 -22.00
N GLY A 54 -27.79 -12.66 -21.15
CA GLY A 54 -27.56 -12.82 -19.71
C GLY A 54 -26.08 -12.93 -19.34
N SER A 55 -25.15 -12.78 -20.29
CA SER A 55 -23.72 -12.70 -19.98
C SER A 55 -23.39 -11.52 -19.07
N LEU A 56 -24.14 -10.42 -19.16
CA LEU A 56 -24.06 -9.29 -18.23
C LEU A 56 -25.45 -8.98 -17.67
N ARG A 57 -25.57 -9.05 -16.34
CA ARG A 57 -26.79 -8.70 -15.60
C ARG A 57 -26.55 -7.46 -14.75
N LEU A 58 -27.30 -6.40 -14.99
CA LEU A 58 -27.37 -5.24 -14.11
C LEU A 58 -28.43 -5.50 -13.04
N ARG A 59 -28.03 -5.38 -11.77
CA ARG A 59 -28.90 -5.60 -10.62
C ARG A 59 -29.97 -4.50 -10.53
N ASN A 60 -31.16 -4.87 -10.09
CA ASN A 60 -32.22 -3.91 -9.80
C ASN A 60 -32.07 -3.29 -8.39
N THR A 61 -32.92 -2.33 -8.05
CA THR A 61 -32.87 -1.62 -6.76
C THR A 61 -32.99 -2.52 -5.52
N SER A 62 -33.56 -3.72 -5.63
CA SER A 62 -33.67 -4.68 -4.52
C SER A 62 -32.48 -5.62 -4.39
N GLU A 63 -31.62 -5.69 -5.41
CA GLU A 63 -30.48 -6.62 -5.50
C GLU A 63 -29.13 -5.91 -5.27
N ILE A 64 -29.09 -4.59 -5.47
CA ILE A 64 -27.91 -3.78 -5.18
C ILE A 64 -27.70 -3.75 -3.66
N ALA A 65 -26.53 -4.20 -3.23
CA ALA A 65 -26.18 -4.35 -1.83
C ALA A 65 -24.68 -4.15 -1.61
N PRO A 66 -24.24 -3.90 -0.37
CA PRO A 66 -22.83 -3.99 0.00
C PRO A 66 -22.24 -5.38 -0.33
N ALA A 67 -20.94 -5.44 -0.63
CA ALA A 67 -20.25 -6.70 -0.94
C ALA A 67 -20.17 -7.67 0.25
N GLY A 68 -20.38 -7.18 1.47
CA GLY A 68 -20.48 -7.97 2.70
C GLY A 68 -20.40 -7.08 3.93
N ASP A 69 -20.62 -7.66 5.12
CA ASP A 69 -20.59 -6.92 6.39
C ASP A 69 -19.22 -6.28 6.67
N GLN A 70 -18.14 -6.94 6.26
CA GLN A 70 -16.76 -6.46 6.36
C GLN A 70 -16.35 -5.47 5.24
N HIS A 71 -17.17 -5.35 4.20
CA HIS A 71 -16.87 -4.56 3.00
C HIS A 71 -17.94 -3.51 2.69
N GLY A 72 -18.47 -2.85 3.73
CA GLY A 72 -19.50 -1.81 3.61
C GLY A 72 -19.13 -0.56 2.79
N ALA A 73 -17.91 -0.49 2.27
CA ALA A 73 -17.43 0.55 1.37
C ALA A 73 -17.57 0.19 -0.13
N VAL A 74 -17.83 -1.09 -0.45
CA VAL A 74 -17.94 -1.62 -1.81
C VAL A 74 -19.35 -2.14 -2.03
N PHE A 75 -19.93 -1.82 -3.18
CA PHE A 75 -21.32 -2.12 -3.48
C PHE A 75 -21.44 -2.86 -4.81
N LEU A 76 -22.14 -3.99 -4.80
CA LEU A 76 -22.34 -4.84 -5.97
C LEU A 76 -23.52 -4.31 -6.80
N PHE A 77 -23.32 -4.13 -8.10
CA PHE A 77 -24.35 -3.58 -8.99
C PHE A 77 -24.56 -4.37 -10.28
N ALA A 78 -23.65 -5.27 -10.63
CA ALA A 78 -23.81 -6.12 -11.80
C ALA A 78 -23.11 -7.46 -11.60
N ASP A 79 -23.50 -8.44 -12.39
CA ASP A 79 -22.94 -9.79 -12.37
C ASP A 79 -22.64 -10.23 -13.80
N HIS A 80 -21.55 -10.96 -13.98
CA HIS A 80 -21.22 -11.67 -15.20
C HIS A 80 -21.56 -13.15 -15.07
N HIS A 81 -21.77 -13.84 -16.19
CA HIS A 81 -22.06 -15.28 -16.19
C HIS A 81 -20.90 -16.17 -15.68
N ASP A 82 -19.68 -15.64 -15.65
CA ASP A 82 -18.49 -16.32 -15.12
C ASP A 82 -18.31 -16.08 -13.61
N ASP A 83 -19.41 -15.89 -12.87
CA ASP A 83 -19.46 -15.55 -11.43
C ASP A 83 -18.68 -14.26 -11.03
N THR A 84 -18.20 -13.48 -12.00
CA THR A 84 -17.57 -12.19 -11.73
C THR A 84 -18.61 -11.18 -11.28
N SER A 85 -18.45 -10.64 -10.08
CA SER A 85 -19.26 -9.53 -9.59
C SER A 85 -18.64 -8.20 -9.97
N TRP A 86 -19.47 -7.24 -10.36
CA TRP A 86 -19.06 -5.87 -10.60
C TRP A 86 -19.49 -4.99 -9.45
N ALA A 87 -18.56 -4.17 -8.99
CA ALA A 87 -18.77 -3.33 -7.84
C ALA A 87 -18.30 -1.90 -8.06
N TRP A 88 -18.76 -1.01 -7.18
CA TRP A 88 -18.21 0.33 -7.10
C TRP A 88 -17.79 0.70 -5.67
N GLY A 89 -16.73 1.49 -5.59
CA GLY A 89 -16.22 2.12 -4.38
C GLY A 89 -16.32 3.64 -4.49
N ARG A 90 -16.34 4.33 -3.35
CA ARG A 90 -16.34 5.80 -3.30
C ARG A 90 -15.04 6.30 -2.68
N ASN A 91 -14.34 7.17 -3.41
CA ASN A 91 -13.10 7.81 -2.97
C ASN A 91 -13.38 8.93 -1.95
N HIS A 92 -12.33 9.35 -1.24
CA HIS A 92 -12.41 10.41 -0.21
C HIS A 92 -12.86 11.78 -0.76
N ASP A 93 -12.56 12.07 -2.03
CA ASP A 93 -12.98 13.29 -2.73
C ASP A 93 -14.43 13.23 -3.24
N GLY A 94 -15.10 12.07 -3.10
CA GLY A 94 -16.45 11.82 -3.57
C GLY A 94 -16.54 11.28 -4.99
N SER A 95 -15.41 11.12 -5.70
CA SER A 95 -15.37 10.36 -6.95
C SER A 95 -15.61 8.87 -6.70
N HIS A 96 -15.81 8.10 -7.77
CA HIS A 96 -16.13 6.68 -7.69
C HIS A 96 -15.15 5.87 -8.54
N ALA A 97 -14.96 4.62 -8.17
CA ALA A 97 -14.28 3.63 -8.98
C ALA A 97 -15.26 2.48 -9.25
N PHE A 98 -15.39 2.08 -10.51
CA PHE A 98 -16.19 0.95 -10.98
C PHE A 98 -15.25 -0.12 -11.49
N GLY A 99 -15.49 -1.38 -11.10
CA GLY A 99 -14.50 -2.41 -11.28
C GLY A 99 -14.98 -3.81 -10.96
N ALA A 100 -14.08 -4.78 -11.14
CA ALA A 100 -14.33 -6.16 -10.79
C ALA A 100 -14.15 -6.38 -9.29
N TRP A 101 -14.97 -7.23 -8.69
CA TRP A 101 -14.86 -7.64 -7.29
C TRP A 101 -14.52 -9.13 -7.24
N ASP A 102 -13.41 -9.46 -6.57
CA ASP A 102 -12.91 -10.84 -6.46
C ASP A 102 -13.34 -11.56 -5.16
N GLY A 103 -14.06 -10.86 -4.28
CA GLY A 103 -14.45 -11.36 -2.95
C GLY A 103 -13.74 -10.64 -1.81
N GLU A 104 -12.57 -10.06 -2.06
CA GLU A 104 -11.73 -9.39 -1.07
C GLU A 104 -11.41 -7.94 -1.45
N GLN A 105 -11.18 -7.67 -2.74
CA GLN A 105 -10.71 -6.41 -3.28
C GLN A 105 -11.48 -5.98 -4.53
N LEU A 106 -11.62 -4.67 -4.69
CA LEU A 106 -12.15 -4.05 -5.90
C LEU A 106 -10.99 -3.73 -6.83
N GLU A 107 -10.95 -4.31 -8.02
CA GLU A 107 -10.03 -3.92 -9.08
C GLU A 107 -10.67 -2.78 -9.89
N PRO A 108 -10.22 -1.52 -9.73
CA PRO A 108 -10.85 -0.38 -10.39
C PRO A 108 -10.58 -0.40 -11.90
N LEU A 109 -11.59 -0.16 -12.73
CA LEU A 109 -11.47 -0.10 -14.18
C LEU A 109 -11.89 1.23 -14.78
N HIS A 110 -12.91 1.89 -14.21
CA HIS A 110 -13.43 3.15 -14.73
C HIS A 110 -13.88 4.07 -13.60
N ALA A 111 -13.84 5.38 -13.85
CA ALA A 111 -14.32 6.40 -12.90
C ALA A 111 -15.84 6.62 -12.98
N THR A 112 -16.46 6.21 -14.09
CA THR A 112 -17.88 6.43 -14.33
C THR A 112 -18.61 5.15 -14.72
N PHE A 113 -19.88 5.06 -14.30
CA PHE A 113 -20.75 3.94 -14.65
C PHE A 113 -20.90 3.75 -16.17
N PHE A 114 -21.05 4.85 -16.92
CA PHE A 114 -21.24 4.74 -18.37
C PHE A 114 -19.94 4.40 -19.11
N GLY A 115 -18.78 4.89 -18.66
CA GLY A 115 -17.49 4.45 -19.18
C GLY A 115 -17.31 2.95 -18.97
N TRP A 116 -17.60 2.45 -17.75
CA TRP A 116 -17.59 1.02 -17.46
C TRP A 116 -18.58 0.24 -18.34
N LEU A 117 -19.82 0.70 -18.47
CA LEU A 117 -20.85 -0.01 -19.22
C LEU A 117 -20.46 -0.09 -20.70
N ASP A 118 -20.10 1.04 -21.31
CA ASP A 118 -19.75 1.10 -22.73
C ASP A 118 -18.55 0.18 -23.01
N ALA A 119 -17.48 0.29 -22.23
CA ALA A 119 -16.29 -0.55 -22.39
C ALA A 119 -16.58 -2.04 -22.18
N THR A 120 -17.42 -2.40 -21.20
CA THR A 120 -17.80 -3.80 -20.95
C THR A 120 -18.59 -4.37 -22.11
N LEU A 121 -19.51 -3.60 -22.71
CA LEU A 121 -20.29 -4.05 -23.87
C LEU A 121 -19.40 -4.24 -25.11
N GLU A 122 -18.40 -3.38 -25.34
CA GLU A 122 -17.44 -3.56 -26.43
C GLU A 122 -16.60 -4.83 -26.25
N VAL A 123 -16.13 -5.11 -25.02
CA VAL A 123 -15.38 -6.34 -24.72
C VAL A 123 -16.22 -7.59 -24.98
N LEU A 124 -17.50 -7.57 -24.60
CA LEU A 124 -18.43 -8.68 -24.84
C LEU A 124 -18.72 -8.88 -26.33
N ASP A 125 -18.90 -7.80 -27.08
CA ASP A 125 -19.16 -7.84 -28.52
C ASP A 125 -17.96 -8.39 -29.30
N ALA A 126 -16.73 -7.98 -28.92
CA ALA A 126 -15.50 -8.42 -29.55
C ALA A 126 -15.15 -9.90 -29.26
N ARG A 127 -15.76 -10.52 -28.23
CA ARG A 127 -15.53 -11.92 -27.82
C ARG A 127 -14.05 -12.27 -27.59
N VAL A 128 -13.29 -11.30 -27.07
CA VAL A 128 -11.86 -11.47 -26.85
C VAL A 128 -11.56 -12.32 -25.62
N SER A 129 -10.66 -13.30 -25.78
CA SER A 129 -10.26 -14.20 -24.69
C SER A 129 -8.99 -13.73 -23.97
N ARG A 130 -8.10 -12.97 -24.63
CA ARG A 130 -6.84 -12.52 -24.01
C ARG A 130 -7.06 -11.26 -23.19
N PRO A 131 -6.48 -11.15 -21.98
CA PRO A 131 -6.58 -9.94 -21.15
C PRO A 131 -6.10 -8.68 -21.86
N GLU A 132 -4.97 -8.75 -22.57
CA GLU A 132 -4.40 -7.59 -23.25
C GLU A 132 -5.32 -6.98 -24.32
N ASP A 133 -6.08 -7.84 -25.01
CA ASP A 133 -7.05 -7.40 -26.02
C ASP A 133 -8.24 -6.71 -25.33
N ARG A 134 -8.61 -7.13 -24.12
CA ARG A 134 -9.67 -6.48 -23.31
C ARG A 134 -9.26 -5.09 -22.88
N ASP A 135 -8.02 -4.92 -22.43
CA ASP A 135 -7.51 -3.63 -21.97
C ASP A 135 -7.40 -2.63 -23.12
N ALA A 136 -6.95 -3.08 -24.30
CA ALA A 136 -6.95 -2.26 -25.50
C ALA A 136 -8.36 -1.78 -25.87
N ILE A 137 -9.36 -2.68 -25.85
CA ILE A 137 -10.75 -2.34 -26.15
C ILE A 137 -11.31 -1.34 -25.12
N ARG A 138 -11.03 -1.54 -23.82
CA ARG A 138 -11.47 -0.62 -22.76
C ARG A 138 -10.89 0.77 -22.94
N PHE A 139 -9.61 0.86 -23.29
CA PHE A 139 -8.96 2.14 -23.59
C PHE A 139 -9.55 2.81 -24.84
N GLU A 140 -9.82 2.05 -25.90
CA GLU A 140 -10.46 2.60 -27.11
C GLU A 140 -11.89 3.09 -26.85
N ALA A 141 -12.63 2.40 -25.97
CA ALA A 141 -13.98 2.78 -25.58
C ALA A 141 -14.03 4.06 -24.74
N ASP A 142 -13.05 4.28 -23.86
CA ASP A 142 -12.97 5.47 -23.00
C ASP A 142 -11.53 5.97 -22.79
N ALA A 143 -10.92 6.51 -23.85
CA ALA A 143 -9.52 6.95 -23.86
C ALA A 143 -9.21 8.18 -22.97
N ASN A 144 -10.22 8.73 -22.30
CA ASN A 144 -10.08 9.83 -21.34
C ASN A 144 -10.40 9.41 -19.91
N ASP A 145 -10.80 8.16 -19.67
CA ASP A 145 -10.98 7.65 -18.31
C ASP A 145 -9.65 7.63 -17.56
N PRO A 146 -9.59 8.11 -16.31
CA PRO A 146 -8.34 8.21 -15.56
C PRO A 146 -7.71 6.84 -15.28
N TRP A 147 -8.50 5.77 -15.09
CA TRP A 147 -7.98 4.43 -14.88
C TRP A 147 -7.45 3.84 -16.17
N GLN A 148 -8.12 4.05 -17.31
CA GLN A 148 -7.63 3.61 -18.61
C GLN A 148 -6.31 4.29 -19.01
N LEU A 149 -6.20 5.60 -18.78
CA LEU A 149 -4.95 6.35 -18.94
C LEU A 149 -3.85 5.84 -18.01
N LEU A 150 -4.19 5.54 -16.76
CA LEU A 150 -3.27 4.99 -15.77
C LEU A 150 -2.72 3.63 -16.19
N PHE A 151 -3.58 2.66 -16.51
CA PHE A 151 -3.16 1.30 -16.87
C PHE A 151 -2.33 1.28 -18.14
N THR A 152 -2.71 2.07 -19.15
CA THR A 152 -1.92 2.18 -20.39
C THR A 152 -0.55 2.79 -20.12
N GLY A 153 -0.48 3.83 -19.26
CA GLY A 153 0.77 4.43 -18.84
C GLY A 153 1.66 3.46 -18.03
N MET A 154 1.07 2.67 -17.14
CA MET A 154 1.77 1.63 -16.38
C MET A 154 2.36 0.55 -17.30
N LYS A 155 1.57 0.04 -18.25
CA LYS A 155 2.04 -0.95 -19.24
C LYS A 155 3.22 -0.40 -20.06
N ALA A 156 3.19 0.89 -20.42
CA ALA A 156 4.31 1.53 -21.10
C ALA A 156 5.57 1.61 -20.22
N LEU A 157 5.44 1.86 -18.91
CA LEU A 157 6.57 1.85 -17.97
C LEU A 157 7.17 0.45 -17.80
N GLU A 158 6.33 -0.58 -17.65
CA GLU A 158 6.77 -1.97 -17.53
C GLU A 158 7.54 -2.43 -18.78
N GLN A 159 7.21 -1.86 -19.93
CA GLN A 159 7.90 -2.11 -21.20
C GLN A 159 9.14 -1.22 -21.40
N GLY A 160 9.52 -0.43 -20.39
CA GLY A 160 10.70 0.44 -20.45
C GLY A 160 10.54 1.65 -21.38
N ARG A 161 9.30 2.13 -21.58
CA ARG A 161 8.96 3.26 -22.48
C ARG A 161 8.42 4.46 -21.69
N PRO A 162 9.24 5.11 -20.84
CA PRO A 162 8.79 6.22 -19.99
C PRO A 162 8.34 7.44 -20.80
N GLU A 163 8.85 7.64 -22.02
CA GLU A 163 8.46 8.74 -22.91
C GLU A 163 7.02 8.61 -23.41
N GLU A 164 6.55 7.37 -23.63
CA GLU A 164 5.14 7.10 -23.98
C GLU A 164 4.23 7.15 -22.74
N ALA A 165 4.73 6.71 -21.59
CA ALA A 165 3.96 6.69 -20.35
C ALA A 165 3.67 8.10 -19.81
N THR A 166 4.66 9.00 -19.86
CA THR A 166 4.57 10.35 -19.29
C THR A 166 3.31 11.12 -19.75
N PRO A 167 3.03 11.31 -21.06
CA PRO A 167 1.85 12.06 -21.49
C PRO A 167 0.52 11.40 -21.10
N LEU A 168 0.46 10.08 -20.98
CA LEU A 168 -0.73 9.36 -20.50
C LEU A 168 -0.97 9.63 -19.02
N LEU A 169 0.09 9.55 -18.21
CA LEU A 169 0.04 9.76 -16.76
C LEU A 169 -0.19 11.24 -16.38
N GLU A 170 0.35 12.18 -17.15
CA GLU A 170 0.01 13.61 -17.03
C GLU A 170 -1.47 13.88 -17.35
N ARG A 171 -2.05 13.17 -18.32
CA ARG A 171 -3.49 13.26 -18.57
C ARG A 171 -4.29 12.61 -17.44
N ALA A 172 -3.88 11.45 -16.95
CA ALA A 172 -4.55 10.76 -15.84
C ALA A 172 -4.64 11.64 -14.60
N THR A 173 -3.51 12.24 -14.18
CA THR A 173 -3.43 13.15 -13.03
C THR A 173 -4.17 14.48 -13.23
N ARG A 174 -4.44 14.89 -14.47
CA ARG A 174 -5.26 16.06 -14.78
C ARG A 174 -6.76 15.75 -14.72
N VAL A 175 -7.15 14.57 -15.17
CA VAL A 175 -8.56 14.10 -15.14
C VAL A 175 -8.96 13.74 -13.72
N ASP A 176 -8.11 13.03 -12.99
CA ASP A 176 -8.29 12.70 -11.58
C ASP A 176 -7.04 13.11 -10.77
N PRO A 177 -7.04 14.33 -10.21
CA PRO A 177 -5.96 14.82 -9.37
C PRO A 177 -5.82 14.09 -8.01
N SER A 178 -6.83 13.31 -7.60
CA SER A 178 -6.84 12.60 -6.33
C SER A 178 -6.20 11.20 -6.42
N ASN A 179 -5.97 10.70 -7.64
CA ASN A 179 -5.45 9.36 -7.86
C ASN A 179 -3.97 9.26 -7.44
N VAL A 180 -3.74 8.64 -6.28
CA VAL A 180 -2.40 8.44 -5.69
C VAL A 180 -1.48 7.68 -6.64
N LEU A 181 -1.98 6.60 -7.26
CA LEU A 181 -1.18 5.75 -8.13
C LEU A 181 -0.80 6.44 -9.45
N ALA A 182 -1.68 7.27 -10.02
CA ALA A 182 -1.36 8.06 -11.20
C ALA A 182 -0.20 9.04 -10.94
N TRP A 183 -0.20 9.70 -9.78
CA TRP A 183 0.91 10.56 -9.38
C TRP A 183 2.20 9.77 -9.11
N GLN A 184 2.11 8.60 -8.48
CA GLN A 184 3.27 7.74 -8.26
C GLN A 184 3.90 7.34 -9.59
N ARG A 185 3.10 6.78 -10.51
CA ARG A 185 3.57 6.32 -11.81
C ARG A 185 4.09 7.45 -12.66
N LEU A 186 3.50 8.65 -12.59
CA LEU A 186 4.05 9.83 -13.23
C LEU A 186 5.45 10.17 -12.66
N GLY A 187 5.63 10.06 -11.34
CA GLY A 187 6.93 10.21 -10.69
C GLY A 187 7.94 9.18 -11.18
N ASP A 188 7.54 7.92 -11.30
CA ASP A 188 8.37 6.82 -11.80
C ASP A 188 8.80 7.08 -13.26
N ALA A 189 7.88 7.50 -14.12
CA ALA A 189 8.15 7.85 -15.51
C ALA A 189 9.14 9.01 -15.65
N LEU A 190 8.94 10.06 -14.84
CA LEU A 190 9.78 11.26 -14.86
C LEU A 190 11.15 11.05 -14.20
N ALA A 191 11.33 10.01 -13.37
CA ALA A 191 12.60 9.79 -12.67
C ALA A 191 13.80 9.63 -13.62
N VAL A 192 13.54 9.17 -14.85
CA VAL A 192 14.54 8.97 -15.90
C VAL A 192 14.97 10.30 -16.55
N THR A 193 14.06 11.28 -16.65
CA THR A 193 14.24 12.48 -17.48
C THR A 193 14.30 13.79 -16.68
N ASP A 194 13.54 13.89 -15.59
CA ASP A 194 13.45 15.08 -14.75
C ASP A 194 13.24 14.71 -13.26
N ARG A 195 14.34 14.75 -12.49
CA ARG A 195 14.34 14.47 -11.05
C ARG A 195 13.47 15.44 -10.25
N VAL A 196 13.36 16.70 -10.67
CA VAL A 196 12.57 17.72 -9.96
C VAL A 196 11.08 17.47 -10.21
N ALA A 197 10.68 17.23 -11.46
CA ALA A 197 9.31 16.91 -11.78
C ALA A 197 8.86 15.58 -11.16
N SER A 198 9.73 14.56 -11.17
CA SER A 198 9.52 13.27 -10.52
C SER A 198 9.26 13.42 -9.02
N ARG A 199 10.15 14.14 -8.30
CA ARG A 199 9.97 14.45 -6.87
C ARG A 199 8.62 15.12 -6.60
N ARG A 200 8.22 16.11 -7.41
CA ARG A 200 6.93 16.79 -7.24
C ARG A 200 5.75 15.83 -7.42
N ALA A 201 5.81 14.94 -8.40
CA ALA A 201 4.75 13.95 -8.64
C ALA A 201 4.62 12.98 -7.46
N TRP A 202 5.72 12.43 -6.96
CA TRP A 202 5.70 11.58 -5.75
C TRP A 202 5.21 12.32 -4.50
N LEU A 203 5.59 13.59 -4.31
CA LEU A 203 5.04 14.40 -3.20
C LEU A 203 3.54 14.63 -3.35
N ARG A 204 3.04 14.85 -4.57
CA ARG A 204 1.59 14.93 -4.82
C ARG A 204 0.90 13.62 -4.46
N ALA A 205 1.48 12.48 -4.80
CA ALA A 205 0.96 11.17 -4.43
C ALA A 205 0.86 11.02 -2.90
N LEU A 206 1.94 11.33 -2.16
CA LEU A 206 1.95 11.34 -0.69
C LEU A 206 0.90 12.28 -0.10
N HIS A 207 0.69 13.46 -0.70
CA HIS A 207 -0.29 14.44 -0.22
C HIS A 207 -1.74 14.02 -0.41
N GLN A 208 -2.02 13.17 -1.40
CA GLN A 208 -3.36 12.61 -1.64
C GLN A 208 -3.63 11.34 -0.82
N LEU A 209 -2.59 10.61 -0.42
CA LEU A 209 -2.75 9.38 0.35
C LEU A 209 -3.37 9.66 1.71
N ARG A 210 -4.45 8.94 2.02
CA ARG A 210 -5.16 8.98 3.31
C ARG A 210 -5.42 7.56 3.76
N LEU A 211 -5.17 7.30 5.03
CA LEU A 211 -5.44 6.03 5.69
C LEU A 211 -6.61 6.19 6.69
N PRO A 212 -7.64 5.35 6.62
CA PRO A 212 -7.73 4.15 5.79
C PRO A 212 -8.04 4.47 4.32
N LEU A 213 -7.66 3.55 3.44
CA LEU A 213 -8.01 3.58 2.03
C LEU A 213 -9.54 3.57 1.86
N PRO A 214 -10.06 4.19 0.79
CA PRO A 214 -11.51 4.40 0.65
C PRO A 214 -12.30 3.10 0.47
N TRP A 215 -11.67 2.05 -0.04
CA TRP A 215 -12.25 0.72 -0.24
C TRP A 215 -11.12 -0.33 -0.35
N PRO A 216 -11.37 -1.62 -0.04
CA PRO A 216 -10.37 -2.69 -0.16
C PRO A 216 -9.85 -2.83 -1.59
N GLY A 217 -8.52 -2.83 -1.76
CA GLY A 217 -7.87 -2.82 -3.07
C GLY A 217 -7.62 -1.44 -3.66
N ALA A 218 -8.01 -0.34 -2.98
CA ALA A 218 -7.72 1.00 -3.48
C ALA A 218 -6.19 1.23 -3.52
N PRO A 219 -5.68 2.03 -4.48
CA PRO A 219 -4.25 2.15 -4.61
C PRO A 219 -3.60 2.82 -3.40
N CYS A 220 -2.63 2.13 -2.81
CA CYS A 220 -1.72 2.68 -1.81
C CYS A 220 -0.43 3.17 -2.50
N LEU A 221 0.27 4.12 -1.88
CA LEU A 221 1.59 4.52 -2.34
C LEU A 221 2.60 3.41 -2.00
N ASP A 222 3.52 3.13 -2.91
CA ASP A 222 4.62 2.19 -2.65
C ASP A 222 5.59 2.77 -1.61
N PRO A 223 5.91 2.04 -0.53
CA PRO A 223 6.89 2.46 0.48
C PRO A 223 8.26 2.87 -0.09
N GLU A 224 8.72 2.28 -1.20
CA GLU A 224 10.02 2.58 -1.80
C GLU A 224 10.16 4.05 -2.22
N VAL A 225 9.03 4.69 -2.55
CA VAL A 225 8.96 6.11 -2.91
C VAL A 225 9.52 6.99 -1.78
N LEU A 226 9.31 6.61 -0.51
CA LEU A 226 9.78 7.36 0.65
C LEU A 226 11.30 7.43 0.72
N GLY A 227 12.00 6.34 0.37
CA GLY A 227 13.46 6.29 0.35
C GLY A 227 14.05 7.18 -0.75
N THR A 228 13.36 7.28 -1.89
CA THR A 228 13.76 8.18 -2.98
C THR A 228 13.44 9.64 -2.64
N LEU A 229 12.26 9.90 -2.05
CA LEU A 229 11.90 11.22 -1.54
C LEU A 229 12.90 11.70 -0.50
N SER A 230 13.24 10.90 0.52
CA SER A 230 14.21 11.27 1.56
C SER A 230 15.55 11.76 0.99
N ARG A 231 16.07 11.08 -0.05
CA ARG A 231 17.32 11.46 -0.72
C ARG A 231 17.22 12.72 -1.59
N SER A 232 16.00 13.10 -1.98
CA SER A 232 15.74 14.24 -2.87
C SER A 232 15.64 15.59 -2.13
N PHE A 233 15.46 15.58 -0.81
CA PHE A 233 15.39 16.80 -0.01
C PHE A 233 16.78 17.26 0.40
N THR A 234 17.10 18.52 0.12
CA THR A 234 18.33 19.16 0.62
C THR A 234 18.23 19.49 2.10
N ASP A 235 17.03 19.89 2.55
CA ASP A 235 16.74 20.20 3.94
C ASP A 235 15.94 19.05 4.58
N PRO A 236 16.55 18.28 5.50
CA PRO A 236 15.86 17.16 6.16
C PRO A 236 14.69 17.62 7.04
N GLU A 237 14.67 18.85 7.55
CA GLU A 237 13.53 19.38 8.31
C GLU A 237 12.27 19.52 7.47
N GLN A 238 12.43 19.84 6.18
CA GLN A 238 11.30 19.90 5.28
C GLN A 238 10.73 18.50 5.03
N TRP A 239 11.62 17.49 4.90
CA TRP A 239 11.18 16.12 4.74
C TRP A 239 10.47 15.59 5.99
N GLU A 240 11.02 15.87 7.17
CA GLU A 240 10.42 15.52 8.46
C GLU A 240 9.01 16.11 8.59
N ARG A 241 8.83 17.39 8.26
CA ARG A 241 7.52 18.06 8.29
C ARG A 241 6.49 17.42 7.34
N GLU A 242 6.90 16.96 6.16
CA GLU A 242 5.99 16.26 5.24
C GLU A 242 5.52 14.91 5.82
N LEU A 243 6.42 14.19 6.48
CA LEU A 243 6.10 12.92 7.14
C LEU A 243 5.25 13.10 8.40
N GLU A 244 5.62 14.04 9.27
CA GLU A 244 4.84 14.41 10.46
C GLU A 244 3.40 14.77 10.06
N ARG A 245 3.26 15.64 9.05
CA ARG A 245 1.94 16.02 8.52
C ARG A 245 1.15 14.83 7.99
N PHE A 246 1.79 13.89 7.30
CA PHE A 246 1.12 12.67 6.86
C PHE A 246 0.63 11.83 8.05
N LEU A 247 1.51 11.57 9.03
CA LEU A 247 1.21 10.74 10.19
C LEU A 247 0.13 11.34 11.11
N GLU A 248 0.10 12.68 11.24
CA GLU A 248 -0.84 13.40 12.10
C GLU A 248 -2.19 13.67 11.41
N GLU A 249 -2.18 14.16 10.16
CA GLU A 249 -3.39 14.65 9.49
C GLU A 249 -4.07 13.59 8.62
N ARG A 250 -3.35 12.56 8.17
CA ARG A 250 -3.82 11.63 7.12
C ARG A 250 -3.86 10.17 7.54
N VAL A 251 -3.40 9.81 8.73
CA VAL A 251 -3.49 8.45 9.27
C VAL A 251 -4.47 8.41 10.44
N HIS A 252 -5.69 7.95 10.16
CA HIS A 252 -6.74 7.79 11.19
C HIS A 252 -6.86 6.34 11.65
N GLU A 253 -6.82 5.40 10.71
CA GLU A 253 -6.96 3.96 10.95
C GLU A 253 -6.15 3.19 9.91
N VAL A 254 -5.81 1.94 10.23
CA VAL A 254 -5.11 1.00 9.34
C VAL A 254 -5.89 -0.31 9.32
N ARG A 255 -6.34 -0.72 8.14
CA ARG A 255 -7.24 -1.84 7.88
C ARG A 255 -6.66 -2.90 6.96
N THR A 256 -5.63 -2.56 6.18
CA THR A 256 -5.00 -3.49 5.25
C THR A 256 -3.50 -3.61 5.49
N ASP A 257 -2.91 -4.70 5.01
CA ASP A 257 -1.46 -4.91 5.08
C ASP A 257 -0.67 -3.82 4.33
N ALA A 258 -1.15 -3.39 3.17
CA ALA A 258 -0.49 -2.34 2.39
C ALA A 258 -0.49 -0.99 3.12
N GLU A 259 -1.56 -0.67 3.85
CA GLU A 259 -1.62 0.53 4.68
C GLU A 259 -0.66 0.45 5.87
N PHE A 260 -0.59 -0.73 6.50
CA PHE A 260 0.32 -0.97 7.63
C PHE A 260 1.78 -0.87 7.20
N ASP A 261 2.14 -1.51 6.09
CA ASP A 261 3.51 -1.48 5.57
C ASP A 261 3.93 -0.04 5.19
N PHE A 262 3.01 0.75 4.62
CA PHE A 262 3.27 2.15 4.33
C PHE A 262 3.42 3.01 5.60
N LEU A 263 2.55 2.81 6.60
CA LEU A 263 2.66 3.50 7.89
C LEU A 263 4.02 3.22 8.56
N VAL A 264 4.45 1.96 8.59
CA VAL A 264 5.74 1.55 9.15
C VAL A 264 6.89 2.21 8.39
N ALA A 265 6.84 2.22 7.06
CA ALA A 265 7.87 2.85 6.24
C ALA A 265 7.94 4.37 6.43
N ALA A 266 6.79 5.06 6.48
CA ALA A 266 6.73 6.51 6.72
C ALA A 266 7.29 6.89 8.10
N THR A 267 6.89 6.14 9.13
CA THR A 267 7.39 6.35 10.50
C THR A 267 8.89 6.07 10.59
N THR A 268 9.37 4.98 9.98
CA THR A 268 10.79 4.62 9.98
C THR A 268 11.62 5.68 9.24
N ALA A 269 11.14 6.18 8.10
CA ALA A 269 11.79 7.25 7.37
C ALA A 269 11.91 8.55 8.18
N LEU A 270 10.90 8.87 9.01
CA LEU A 270 10.94 10.01 9.93
C LEU A 270 11.98 9.80 11.03
N ALA A 271 11.93 8.63 11.69
CA ALA A 271 12.88 8.27 12.73
C ALA A 271 14.34 8.28 12.22
N ASP A 272 14.58 7.75 11.02
CA ASP A 272 15.89 7.73 10.38
C ASP A 272 16.41 9.13 10.04
N SER A 273 15.54 10.05 9.61
CA SER A 273 15.91 11.44 9.38
C SER A 273 16.30 12.12 10.70
N LEU A 274 15.47 11.98 11.74
CA LEU A 274 15.73 12.52 13.07
C LEU A 274 17.02 11.97 13.68
N ALA A 275 17.26 10.66 13.59
CA ALA A 275 18.44 10.00 14.12
C ALA A 275 19.73 10.50 13.41
N ARG A 276 19.70 10.65 12.08
CA ARG A 276 20.83 11.22 11.29
C ARG A 276 21.17 12.65 11.68
N ARG A 277 20.19 13.42 12.16
CA ARG A 277 20.38 14.77 12.69
C ARG A 277 20.79 14.81 14.16
N GLY A 278 21.02 13.67 14.79
CA GLY A 278 21.37 13.56 16.20
C GLY A 278 20.17 13.67 17.16
N ARG A 279 18.93 13.79 16.67
CA ARG A 279 17.71 13.82 17.48
C ARG A 279 17.25 12.40 17.86
N ARG A 280 18.16 11.61 18.44
CA ARG A 280 17.92 10.18 18.75
C ARG A 280 16.75 9.95 19.71
N SER A 281 16.53 10.82 20.69
CA SER A 281 15.35 10.72 21.59
C SER A 281 14.04 10.89 20.83
N ALA A 282 13.97 11.87 19.92
CA ALA A 282 12.76 12.09 19.12
C ALA A 282 12.51 10.91 18.15
N ALA A 283 13.57 10.37 17.53
CA ALA A 283 13.47 9.17 16.70
C ALA A 283 12.94 7.97 17.50
N ARG A 284 13.42 7.79 18.73
CA ARG A 284 12.96 6.75 19.67
C ARG A 284 11.47 6.93 19.99
N ASP A 285 11.04 8.14 20.29
CA ASP A 285 9.65 8.41 20.69
C ASP A 285 8.67 8.14 19.54
N VAL A 286 9.03 8.53 18.32
CA VAL A 286 8.25 8.24 17.10
C VAL A 286 8.08 6.73 16.88
N LEU A 287 9.14 5.93 17.03
CA LEU A 287 9.04 4.47 16.87
C LEU A 287 8.29 3.80 18.02
N ALA A 288 8.46 4.28 19.25
CA ALA A 288 7.72 3.78 20.41
C ALA A 288 6.21 4.04 20.29
N GLU A 289 5.82 5.20 19.75
CA GLU A 289 4.43 5.50 19.44
C GLU A 289 3.88 4.53 18.39
N LEU A 290 4.61 4.27 17.30
CA LEU A 290 4.19 3.31 16.28
C LEU A 290 3.97 1.91 16.85
N VAL A 291 4.91 1.39 17.64
CA VAL A 291 4.79 0.05 18.26
C VAL A 291 3.54 -0.02 19.13
N THR A 292 3.24 1.03 19.87
CA THR A 292 2.06 1.12 20.74
C THR A 292 0.77 1.22 19.93
N ARG A 293 0.72 2.11 18.92
CA ARG A 293 -0.45 2.30 18.07
C ARG A 293 -0.76 1.07 17.21
N SER A 294 0.26 0.31 16.82
CA SER A 294 0.11 -0.89 15.99
C SER A 294 -0.78 -1.95 16.64
N THR A 295 -0.82 -2.03 17.98
CA THR A 295 -1.71 -2.97 18.69
C THR A 295 -3.17 -2.55 18.70
N LEU A 296 -3.47 -1.31 18.29
CA LEU A 296 -4.83 -0.77 18.25
C LEU A 296 -5.48 -0.89 16.87
N PHE A 297 -4.68 -1.18 15.82
CA PHE A 297 -5.20 -1.33 14.46
C PHE A 297 -5.83 -2.71 14.23
N GLU A 298 -6.82 -2.76 13.35
CA GLU A 298 -7.57 -3.98 13.02
C GLU A 298 -6.67 -5.10 12.49
N VAL A 299 -5.63 -4.75 11.73
CA VAL A 299 -4.64 -5.67 11.17
C VAL A 299 -3.85 -6.42 12.26
N GLY A 300 -3.71 -5.84 13.46
CA GLY A 300 -3.09 -6.50 14.61
C GLY A 300 -1.63 -6.94 14.42
N ARG A 301 -0.87 -6.31 13.51
CA ARG A 301 0.52 -6.67 13.19
C ARG A 301 1.53 -5.93 14.05
N VAL A 302 2.68 -6.58 14.29
CA VAL A 302 3.82 -5.98 14.97
C VAL A 302 4.83 -5.46 13.93
N PRO A 303 5.29 -4.19 14.04
CA PRO A 303 6.25 -3.63 13.10
C PRO A 303 7.67 -4.08 13.47
N TRP A 304 8.01 -5.33 13.19
CA TRP A 304 9.24 -5.98 13.68
C TRP A 304 10.53 -5.22 13.37
N THR A 305 10.64 -4.66 12.16
CA THR A 305 11.80 -3.86 11.74
C THR A 305 11.91 -2.56 12.54
N ALA A 306 10.79 -1.89 12.79
CA ALA A 306 10.73 -0.68 13.62
C ALA A 306 11.03 -1.00 15.09
N LEU A 307 10.50 -2.11 15.62
CA LEU A 307 10.75 -2.57 16.99
C LEU A 307 12.24 -2.89 17.23
N ARG A 308 12.89 -3.52 16.25
CA ARG A 308 14.34 -3.78 16.27
C ARG A 308 15.15 -2.47 16.30
N THR A 309 14.76 -1.51 15.48
CA THR A 309 15.42 -0.18 15.39
C THR A 309 15.18 0.66 16.65
N LEU A 310 13.99 0.54 17.25
CA LEU A 310 13.66 1.15 18.54
C LEU A 310 14.58 0.62 19.65
N ALA A 311 14.75 -0.70 19.74
CA ALA A 311 15.65 -1.31 20.71
C ALA A 311 17.11 -0.82 20.54
N GLU A 312 17.58 -0.72 19.30
CA GLU A 312 18.90 -0.14 18.95
C GLU A 312 19.08 1.29 19.47
N LEU A 313 18.08 2.15 19.24
CA LEU A 313 18.10 3.54 19.72
C LEU A 313 18.08 3.59 21.25
N GLU A 314 17.28 2.75 21.90
CA GLU A 314 17.17 2.68 23.35
C GLU A 314 18.49 2.24 24.00
N VAL A 315 19.18 1.24 23.42
CA VAL A 315 20.55 0.89 23.84
C VAL A 315 21.48 2.08 23.71
N GLY A 316 21.48 2.76 22.55
CA GLY A 316 22.34 3.91 22.30
C GLY A 316 22.04 5.15 23.18
N LEU A 317 20.85 5.22 23.78
CA LEU A 317 20.43 6.27 24.71
C LEU A 317 20.62 5.87 26.19
N GLY A 318 21.03 4.64 26.47
CA GLY A 318 21.19 4.12 27.83
C GLY A 318 19.90 3.56 28.46
N HIS A 319 18.82 3.43 27.70
CA HIS A 319 17.53 2.85 28.15
C HIS A 319 17.57 1.31 28.06
N HIS A 320 18.54 0.70 28.74
CA HIS A 320 18.85 -0.73 28.59
C HIS A 320 17.70 -1.66 28.97
N ASP A 321 16.91 -1.31 30.01
CA ASP A 321 15.80 -2.15 30.47
C ASP A 321 14.65 -2.20 29.46
N GLU A 322 14.32 -1.06 28.83
CA GLU A 322 13.30 -1.01 27.78
C GLU A 322 13.79 -1.72 26.51
N ALA A 323 15.05 -1.50 26.13
CA ALA A 323 15.66 -2.20 25.02
C ALA A 323 15.63 -3.73 25.22
N GLU A 324 15.96 -4.20 26.42
CA GLU A 324 15.94 -5.63 26.74
C GLU A 324 14.52 -6.23 26.65
N LYS A 325 13.48 -5.51 27.08
CA LYS A 325 12.08 -5.95 26.90
C LYS A 325 11.74 -6.11 25.42
N HIS A 326 12.09 -5.12 24.59
CA HIS A 326 11.84 -5.17 23.15
C HIS A 326 12.62 -6.30 22.46
N ILE A 327 13.89 -6.49 22.82
CA ILE A 327 14.75 -7.58 22.31
C ILE A 327 14.17 -8.95 22.68
N ARG A 328 13.73 -9.14 23.94
CA ARG A 328 13.11 -10.40 24.38
C ARG A 328 11.82 -10.70 23.61
N ARG A 329 10.99 -9.69 23.36
CA ARG A 329 9.79 -9.83 22.52
C ARG A 329 10.14 -10.25 21.10
N LEU A 330 11.13 -9.60 20.47
CA LEU A 330 11.62 -9.97 19.14
C LEU A 330 12.10 -11.43 19.09
N ARG A 331 12.82 -11.90 20.11
CA ARG A 331 13.28 -13.30 20.21
C ARG A 331 12.13 -14.29 20.39
N ALA A 332 11.08 -13.93 21.11
CA ALA A 332 9.98 -14.84 21.43
C ALA A 332 8.93 -14.92 20.30
N GLU A 333 8.59 -13.78 19.69
CA GLU A 333 7.43 -13.65 18.81
C GLU A 333 7.80 -13.24 17.38
N GLY A 334 9.02 -12.74 17.16
CA GLY A 334 9.44 -12.23 15.86
C GLY A 334 9.61 -13.34 14.81
N PRO A 335 9.63 -13.00 13.51
CA PRO A 335 9.97 -13.96 12.45
C PRO A 335 11.44 -14.41 12.60
N PRO A 336 11.84 -15.58 12.04
CA PRO A 336 13.17 -16.18 12.28
C PRO A 336 14.35 -15.23 12.05
N ARG A 337 14.29 -14.41 11.00
CA ARG A 337 15.32 -13.38 10.73
C ARG A 337 15.43 -12.35 11.86
N MET A 338 14.31 -11.92 12.41
CA MET A 338 14.28 -10.93 13.51
C MET A 338 14.69 -11.55 14.85
N GLN A 339 14.39 -12.83 15.07
CA GLN A 339 14.89 -13.57 16.25
C GLN A 339 16.42 -13.65 16.24
N ALA A 340 17.01 -13.98 15.08
CA ALA A 340 18.46 -14.02 14.91
C ALA A 340 19.11 -12.65 15.15
N LEU A 341 18.58 -11.59 14.53
CA LEU A 341 19.08 -10.23 14.72
C LEU A 341 18.92 -9.74 16.18
N ALA A 342 17.81 -10.09 16.83
CA ALA A 342 17.58 -9.75 18.24
C ALA A 342 18.55 -10.48 19.18
N LEU A 343 18.98 -11.70 18.85
CA LEU A 343 20.02 -12.40 19.61
C LEU A 343 21.36 -11.66 19.53
N VAL A 344 21.72 -11.14 18.35
CA VAL A 344 22.94 -10.32 18.17
C VAL A 344 22.85 -9.00 18.94
N GLN A 345 21.68 -8.33 18.92
CA GLN A 345 21.45 -7.13 19.74
C GLN A 345 21.54 -7.44 21.24
N LEU A 346 21.00 -8.58 21.69
CA LEU A 346 21.12 -9.02 23.08
C LEU A 346 22.59 -9.25 23.43
N ALA A 347 23.35 -9.94 22.57
CA ALA A 347 24.78 -10.18 22.76
C ALA A 347 25.55 -8.87 22.98
N ARG A 348 25.27 -7.85 22.17
CA ARG A 348 25.84 -6.51 22.35
C ARG A 348 25.50 -5.90 23.70
N LEU A 349 24.23 -5.93 24.07
CA LEU A 349 23.75 -5.34 25.33
C LEU A 349 24.40 -6.00 26.56
N VAL A 350 24.51 -7.33 26.56
CA VAL A 350 25.06 -8.09 27.70
C VAL A 350 26.57 -7.96 27.80
N VAL A 351 27.28 -7.89 26.67
CA VAL A 351 28.72 -7.59 26.64
C VAL A 351 28.99 -6.19 27.15
N MET A 352 28.17 -5.21 26.72
CA MET A 352 28.29 -3.82 27.15
C MET A 352 28.08 -3.66 28.66
N ARG A 353 27.07 -4.32 29.22
CA ARG A 353 26.72 -4.33 30.65
C ARG A 353 27.62 -5.23 31.50
N GLU A 354 28.56 -5.94 30.89
CA GLU A 354 29.43 -6.94 31.53
C GLU A 354 28.68 -8.05 32.27
N GLU A 355 27.52 -8.46 31.74
CA GLU A 355 26.71 -9.51 32.34
C GLU A 355 27.46 -10.86 32.40
N PRO A 356 27.25 -11.68 33.44
CA PRO A 356 27.99 -12.94 33.62
C PRO A 356 27.61 -14.02 32.60
N TRP A 357 26.39 -13.94 32.05
CA TRP A 357 25.83 -14.89 31.07
C TRP A 357 26.09 -14.48 29.61
N ALA A 358 26.95 -13.48 29.36
CA ALA A 358 27.26 -13.01 28.01
C ALA A 358 27.90 -14.10 27.12
N GLU A 359 28.72 -14.99 27.69
CA GLU A 359 29.36 -16.08 26.95
C GLU A 359 28.34 -17.06 26.35
N GLU A 360 27.27 -17.37 27.10
CA GLU A 360 26.21 -18.28 26.64
C GLU A 360 25.47 -17.70 25.43
N ILE A 361 25.17 -16.40 25.48
CA ILE A 361 24.49 -15.69 24.39
C ILE A 361 25.38 -15.59 23.16
N LEU A 362 26.67 -15.32 23.32
CA LEU A 362 27.63 -15.27 22.21
C LEU A 362 27.80 -16.65 21.56
N ALA A 363 27.85 -17.72 22.37
CA ALA A 363 27.89 -19.09 21.87
C ALA A 363 26.61 -19.44 21.09
N GLU A 364 25.43 -19.07 21.59
CA GLU A 364 24.16 -19.22 20.86
C GLU A 364 24.20 -18.46 19.52
N ALA A 365 24.61 -17.19 19.55
CA ALA A 365 24.69 -16.34 18.36
C ALA A 365 25.65 -16.90 17.29
N ALA A 366 26.78 -17.49 17.69
CA ALA A 366 27.75 -18.08 16.77
C ALA A 366 27.21 -19.30 15.99
N THR A 367 26.13 -19.93 16.45
CA THR A 367 25.48 -21.05 15.75
C THR A 367 24.44 -20.62 14.72
N LEU A 368 24.11 -19.33 14.67
CA LEU A 368 23.09 -18.81 13.76
C LEU A 368 23.54 -18.92 12.29
N SER A 369 22.62 -19.37 11.44
CA SER A 369 22.77 -19.29 9.98
C SER A 369 22.32 -17.91 9.51
N VAL A 370 23.29 -16.99 9.35
CA VAL A 370 23.07 -15.58 8.98
C VAL A 370 24.07 -15.12 7.90
N ASP A 371 23.81 -13.95 7.31
CA ASP A 371 24.67 -13.32 6.31
C ASP A 371 26.06 -12.97 6.87
N ASP A 372 27.01 -12.72 5.95
CA ASP A 372 28.40 -12.40 6.32
C ASP A 372 28.47 -11.16 7.23
N ASP A 373 27.66 -10.13 6.95
CA ASP A 373 27.59 -8.91 7.76
C ASP A 373 27.22 -9.20 9.22
N THR A 374 26.18 -10.01 9.46
CA THR A 374 25.79 -10.37 10.83
C THR A 374 26.85 -11.27 11.50
N ARG A 375 27.51 -12.17 10.74
CA ARG A 375 28.62 -12.99 11.27
C ARG A 375 29.82 -12.14 11.68
N ILE A 376 30.16 -11.12 10.90
CA ILE A 376 31.18 -10.13 11.24
C ILE A 376 30.78 -9.41 12.53
N GLU A 377 29.53 -8.97 12.65
CA GLU A 377 29.04 -8.31 13.86
C GLU A 377 29.18 -9.19 15.11
N ILE A 378 28.80 -10.47 15.04
CA ILE A 378 28.95 -11.43 16.14
C ILE A 378 30.43 -11.59 16.52
N ALA A 379 31.34 -11.71 15.55
CA ALA A 379 32.76 -11.85 15.79
C ALA A 379 33.38 -10.59 16.44
N LEU A 380 32.95 -9.40 16.03
CA LEU A 380 33.39 -8.14 16.64
C LEU A 380 32.92 -8.00 18.10
N VAL A 381 31.68 -8.37 18.40
CA VAL A 381 31.13 -8.31 19.77
C VAL A 381 31.82 -9.34 20.67
N THR A 382 32.09 -10.53 20.15
CA THR A 382 32.90 -11.56 20.83
C THR A 382 34.31 -11.04 21.11
N THR A 383 34.95 -10.41 20.12
CA THR A 383 36.27 -9.78 20.28
C THR A 383 36.26 -8.73 21.39
N GLU A 384 35.26 -7.85 21.39
CA GLU A 384 35.10 -6.83 22.44
C GLU A 384 35.01 -7.47 23.84
N ARG A 385 34.23 -8.54 23.97
CA ARG A 385 34.12 -9.30 25.23
C ARG A 385 35.46 -9.87 25.68
N HIS A 386 36.23 -10.48 24.78
CA HIS A 386 37.56 -11.02 25.11
C HIS A 386 38.54 -9.91 25.53
N VAL A 387 38.54 -8.78 24.82
CA VAL A 387 39.41 -7.63 25.15
C VAL A 387 39.10 -7.07 26.53
N ARG A 388 37.81 -6.86 26.87
CA ARG A 388 37.40 -6.36 28.20
C ARG A 388 37.85 -7.29 29.33
N HIS A 389 37.94 -8.60 29.06
CA HIS A 389 38.40 -9.62 30.01
C HIS A 389 39.90 -9.94 29.92
N GLY A 390 40.68 -9.19 29.14
CA GLY A 390 42.12 -9.38 29.01
C GLY A 390 42.56 -10.64 28.25
N ARG A 391 41.64 -11.32 27.56
CA ARG A 391 41.88 -12.56 26.80
C ARG A 391 42.35 -12.23 25.38
N LEU A 392 43.55 -11.67 25.26
CA LEU A 392 44.04 -11.08 24.01
C LEU A 392 44.24 -12.09 22.87
N ASP A 393 44.60 -13.34 23.17
CA ASP A 393 44.77 -14.38 22.15
C ASP A 393 43.42 -14.79 21.53
N GLU A 394 42.39 -15.01 22.36
CA GLU A 394 41.02 -15.30 21.93
C GLU A 394 40.40 -14.11 21.16
N ALA A 395 40.71 -12.88 21.59
CA ALA A 395 40.32 -11.67 20.88
C ALA A 395 40.93 -11.62 19.46
N ARG A 396 42.22 -11.97 19.32
CA ARG A 396 42.89 -12.00 18.03
C ARG A 396 42.28 -13.04 17.10
N GLU A 397 42.03 -14.25 17.59
CA GLU A 397 41.40 -15.31 16.80
C GLU A 397 40.00 -14.90 16.32
N SER A 398 39.20 -14.29 17.19
CA SER A 398 37.86 -13.79 16.83
C SER A 398 37.92 -12.69 15.78
N LEU A 399 38.90 -11.79 15.87
CA LEU A 399 39.11 -10.74 14.89
C LEU A 399 39.59 -11.29 13.53
N GLU A 400 40.47 -12.29 13.52
CA GLU A 400 40.91 -12.97 12.30
C GLU A 400 39.73 -13.65 11.57
N ARG A 401 38.80 -14.27 12.32
CA ARG A 401 37.56 -14.82 11.73
C ARG A 401 36.71 -13.73 11.09
N ALA A 402 36.58 -12.56 11.72
CA ALA A 402 35.86 -11.43 11.13
C ALA A 402 36.52 -10.96 9.82
N GLN A 403 37.85 -10.91 9.77
CA GLN A 403 38.60 -10.51 8.57
C GLN A 403 38.47 -11.49 7.40
N GLN A 404 38.25 -12.78 7.67
CA GLN A 404 38.06 -13.80 6.64
C GLN A 404 36.69 -13.71 5.93
N LEU A 405 35.76 -12.94 6.48
CA LEU A 405 34.39 -12.77 5.98
C LEU A 405 34.20 -11.50 5.13
N VAL A 406 35.19 -10.61 5.12
CA VAL A 406 35.25 -9.37 4.30
C VAL A 406 36.01 -9.67 3.01
#